data_AF-A0A816DLF8-F1
#
_entry.id   AF-A0A816DLF8-F1
#
_cell.length_a   1.000
_cell.length_b   1.000
_cell.length_c   1.000
_cell.angle_alpha   90.00
_cell.angle_beta   90.00
_cell.angle_gamma   90.00
#
_symmetry.space_group_name_H-M   'P 1'
#
loop_
_entity.id
_entity.type
_entity.pdbx_description
1 polymer ?
#
loop_
_entity_poly.entity_id
_entity_poly.type
_entity_poly.pdbx_seq_one_letter_code
_entity_poly.pdbx_strand_id
1 'polypeptide(L)'
;MSLSKTVDFAQILTELKDGSILTKRKRNGEKYSRHFYLDAYEDFISYHQSEKIFAQPRRYYIRDIDEIRTGFHTQTFDELHKQDIIHLDHEVFAFSIIYNNYRDELHLMANDEQTERKWVLGLQYLIDLYTQKRARHIIYDTNWILSHLRFGDKDKSNTITNLECQQLLADSLNVELPEDVFEKLFQETDKNGKGILTPDEFINFFQILARRMDLYEIMQKYVENADEQTIETICMNINELLYFLQTVQNQNILTYSSKQFKDDFTVEPITTYEQVQELITKFEPNIELQKKGLLSLDGFRNLLLFEDFSLTKPWYSRRPYQDMTRPLNEYYINASHNTYLFGSQLSGDSNPEAYNRVLRSGCRVVEMDCYDGDDGQPIVTHGFTFVKPCLFESIIRLIKPNLFKASPYPVILSIENHCTSTQQKEIARILKQILGDLLITVPTTAQTSSALPSPEDLKRKVLIRSIKTSSSTTTSKPLQDKDINKNIIVFDQTNEVC
;
A
#
# COMPACT_ATOMS: atom_id res chain seq x y z
N MET A 1 26.29 -32.76 -6.34
CA MET A 1 25.42 -32.73 -5.14
C MET A 1 24.92 -31.31 -4.95
N SER A 2 23.67 -30.96 -4.72
CA SER A 2 22.36 -31.57 -4.99
C SER A 2 21.38 -30.40 -4.93
N LEU A 3 20.40 -30.40 -5.82
CA LEU A 3 19.02 -29.89 -5.69
C LEU A 3 18.79 -28.62 -4.86
N SER A 4 18.30 -27.58 -5.55
CA SER A 4 17.59 -26.44 -4.99
C SER A 4 16.58 -26.91 -3.94
N LYS A 5 16.86 -26.67 -2.67
CA LYS A 5 15.85 -26.82 -1.61
C LYS A 5 14.77 -25.79 -1.88
N THR A 6 13.59 -26.25 -2.29
CA THR A 6 12.35 -25.49 -2.14
C THR A 6 12.25 -25.01 -0.69
N VAL A 7 12.03 -23.71 -0.50
CA VAL A 7 11.88 -23.11 0.83
C VAL A 7 10.68 -23.78 1.52
N ASP A 8 10.92 -24.40 2.68
CA ASP A 8 9.86 -25.03 3.47
C ASP A 8 9.23 -23.99 4.40
N PHE A 9 8.16 -23.35 3.93
CA PHE A 9 7.45 -22.34 4.71
C PHE A 9 6.74 -22.92 5.93
N ALA A 10 6.34 -24.20 5.93
CA ALA A 10 5.71 -24.81 7.10
C ALA A 10 6.70 -24.88 8.26
N GLN A 11 7.93 -25.32 7.98
CA GLN A 11 9.01 -25.31 8.96
C GLN A 11 9.31 -23.89 9.46
N ILE A 12 9.44 -22.91 8.54
CA ILE A 12 9.71 -21.51 8.92
C ILE A 12 8.63 -20.97 9.87
N LEU A 13 7.35 -21.21 9.57
CA LEU A 13 6.25 -20.73 10.40
C LEU A 13 6.22 -21.39 11.78
N THR A 14 6.54 -22.68 11.88
CA THR A 14 6.73 -23.35 13.18
C THR A 14 7.84 -22.69 13.99
N GLU A 15 8.99 -22.42 13.40
CA GLU A 15 10.11 -21.76 14.09
C GLU A 15 9.77 -20.32 14.50
N LEU A 16 8.99 -19.59 13.69
CA LEU A 16 8.48 -18.27 14.05
C LEU A 16 7.51 -18.33 15.24
N LYS A 17 6.69 -19.39 15.36
CA LYS A 17 5.79 -19.62 16.51
C LYS A 17 6.54 -19.97 17.79
N ASP A 18 7.60 -20.77 17.67
CA ASP A 18 8.52 -21.04 18.79
C ASP A 18 9.20 -19.73 19.26
N GLY A 19 9.47 -18.83 18.30
CA GLY A 19 9.95 -17.48 18.54
C GLY A 19 11.47 -17.35 18.49
N SER A 20 11.93 -16.10 18.56
CA SER A 20 13.36 -15.77 18.54
C SER A 20 13.65 -14.53 19.37
N ILE A 21 14.85 -14.47 19.92
CA ILE A 21 15.33 -13.25 20.57
C ILE A 21 15.75 -12.26 19.48
N LEU A 22 15.02 -11.14 19.39
CA LEU A 22 15.34 -10.02 18.51
C LEU A 22 15.60 -8.77 19.35
N THR A 23 16.57 -7.97 18.90
CA THR A 23 16.89 -6.68 19.52
C THR A 23 16.09 -5.58 18.84
N LYS A 24 15.10 -5.04 19.54
CA LYS A 24 14.37 -3.85 19.10
C LYS A 24 15.24 -2.61 19.29
N ARG A 25 15.39 -1.82 18.22
CA ARG A 25 16.16 -0.56 18.22
C ARG A 25 15.25 0.66 18.17
N LYS A 26 15.68 1.73 18.84
CA LYS A 26 15.02 3.03 18.83
C LYS A 26 15.98 4.10 18.35
N ARG A 27 15.42 5.17 17.78
CA ARG A 27 16.15 6.32 17.23
C ARG A 27 17.02 7.05 18.26
N ASN A 28 16.65 7.00 19.54
CA ASN A 28 17.43 7.56 20.65
C ASN A 28 18.59 6.66 21.12
N GLY A 29 18.91 5.58 20.40
CA GLY A 29 19.97 4.63 20.77
C GLY A 29 19.52 3.50 21.70
N GLU A 30 18.32 3.57 22.27
CA GLU A 30 17.82 2.52 23.17
C GLU A 30 17.68 1.18 22.43
N LYS A 31 18.04 0.11 23.15
CA LYS A 31 17.92 -1.26 22.66
C LYS A 31 17.17 -2.12 23.67
N TYR A 32 16.30 -2.97 23.15
CA TYR A 32 15.46 -3.86 23.94
C TYR A 32 15.52 -5.26 23.34
N SER A 33 16.25 -6.16 23.98
CA SER A 33 16.21 -7.58 23.62
C SER A 33 14.88 -8.16 24.09
N ARG A 34 14.12 -8.75 23.16
CA ARG A 34 12.77 -9.28 23.41
C ARG A 34 12.60 -10.61 22.68
N HIS A 35 11.86 -11.52 23.29
CA HIS A 35 11.42 -12.74 22.63
C HIS A 35 10.21 -12.42 21.76
N PHE A 36 10.43 -12.34 20.45
CA PHE A 36 9.36 -12.17 19.47
C PHE A 36 8.87 -13.54 19.02
N TYR A 37 7.57 -13.67 18.82
CA TYR A 37 6.96 -14.90 18.33
C TYR A 37 5.77 -14.57 17.42
N LEU A 38 5.50 -15.47 16.48
CA LEU A 38 4.28 -15.48 15.69
C LEU A 38 3.18 -16.16 16.50
N ASP A 39 2.00 -15.56 16.50
CA ASP A 39 0.83 -16.17 17.14
C ASP A 39 0.49 -17.55 16.54
N ALA A 40 -0.14 -18.42 17.33
CA ALA A 40 -0.48 -19.78 16.91
C ALA A 40 -1.34 -19.81 15.63
N TYR A 41 -2.17 -18.79 15.43
CA TYR A 41 -3.05 -18.61 14.28
C TYR A 41 -2.43 -17.77 13.15
N GLU A 42 -1.17 -17.34 13.31
CA GLU A 42 -0.41 -16.59 12.29
C GLU A 42 -0.98 -15.19 11.99
N ASP A 43 -1.82 -14.67 12.89
CA ASP A 43 -2.52 -13.39 12.72
C ASP A 43 -1.64 -12.16 13.01
N PHE A 44 -0.71 -12.30 13.95
CA PHE A 44 0.15 -11.21 14.42
C PHE A 44 1.47 -11.75 14.97
N ILE A 45 2.48 -10.88 14.97
CA ILE A 45 3.68 -11.09 15.78
C ILE A 45 3.55 -10.36 17.11
N SER A 46 4.14 -10.92 18.16
CA SER A 46 4.07 -10.36 19.50
C SER A 46 5.36 -10.54 20.28
N TYR A 47 5.46 -9.79 21.38
CA TYR A 47 6.53 -9.95 22.36
C TYR A 47 6.03 -9.56 23.76
N HIS A 48 6.58 -10.22 24.79
CA HIS A 48 6.32 -9.86 26.19
C HIS A 48 7.23 -8.71 26.67
N GLN A 49 6.68 -7.75 27.41
CA GLN A 49 7.47 -6.69 28.04
C GLN A 49 8.13 -7.24 29.31
N SER A 50 9.47 -7.27 29.34
CA SER A 50 10.27 -7.94 30.36
C SER A 50 10.19 -7.37 31.79
N GLU A 51 9.51 -6.24 32.02
CA GLU A 51 9.65 -5.47 33.28
C GLU A 51 8.32 -5.11 33.96
N LYS A 52 7.16 -5.51 33.41
CA LYS A 52 5.86 -5.14 33.98
C LYS A 52 4.93 -6.34 34.10
N ILE A 53 4.64 -6.72 35.35
CA ILE A 53 3.82 -7.88 35.75
C ILE A 53 2.39 -7.83 35.14
N PHE A 54 1.92 -6.66 34.70
CA PHE A 54 0.60 -6.45 34.09
C PHE A 54 0.64 -5.87 32.66
N ALA A 55 1.81 -5.80 32.01
CA ALA A 55 1.87 -5.27 30.66
C ALA A 55 1.32 -6.28 29.66
N GLN A 56 0.25 -5.91 28.97
CA GLN A 56 -0.26 -6.66 27.84
C GLN A 56 0.83 -6.78 26.74
N PRO A 57 0.98 -7.96 26.13
CA PRO A 57 1.94 -8.15 25.05
C PRO A 57 1.58 -7.24 23.88
N ARG A 58 2.60 -6.62 23.25
CA ARG A 58 2.36 -5.78 22.07
C ARG A 58 2.11 -6.67 20.86
N ARG A 59 1.09 -6.36 20.07
CA ARG A 59 0.72 -7.12 18.87
C ARG A 59 0.93 -6.26 17.62
N TYR A 60 1.47 -6.87 16.58
CA TYR A 60 1.62 -6.28 15.24
C TYR A 60 0.94 -7.23 14.27
N TYR A 61 -0.26 -6.88 13.81
CA TYR A 61 -1.04 -7.75 12.94
C TYR A 61 -0.44 -7.82 11.54
N ILE A 62 -0.37 -9.02 10.97
CA ILE A 62 0.17 -9.25 9.63
C ILE A 62 -0.61 -8.41 8.60
N ARG A 63 -1.92 -8.30 8.76
CA ARG A 63 -2.81 -7.51 7.89
C ARG A 63 -2.47 -6.02 7.81
N ASP A 64 -1.81 -5.49 8.83
CA ASP A 64 -1.49 -4.07 8.95
C ASP A 64 -0.05 -3.76 8.50
N ILE A 65 0.74 -4.79 8.14
CA ILE A 65 2.11 -4.63 7.64
C ILE A 65 2.07 -4.22 6.17
N ASP A 66 2.69 -3.07 5.87
CA ASP A 66 2.78 -2.52 4.53
C ASP A 66 4.00 -3.04 3.75
N GLU A 67 5.14 -3.16 4.45
CA GLU A 67 6.44 -3.47 3.84
C GLU A 67 7.42 -3.99 4.90
N ILE A 68 8.32 -4.89 4.48
CA ILE A 68 9.51 -5.25 5.25
C ILE A 68 10.74 -4.70 4.53
N ARG A 69 11.57 -3.93 5.24
CA ARG A 69 12.83 -3.38 4.71
C ARG A 69 14.01 -4.05 5.40
N THR A 70 14.83 -4.77 4.65
CA THR A 70 16.07 -5.38 5.15
C THR A 70 17.20 -4.35 5.25
N GLY A 71 18.17 -4.57 6.12
CA GLY A 71 19.35 -3.73 6.27
C GLY A 71 19.06 -2.35 6.86
N PHE A 72 19.96 -1.39 6.60
CA PHE A 72 19.89 -0.03 7.13
C PHE A 72 19.11 0.91 6.21
N HIS A 73 18.00 0.43 5.67
CA HIS A 73 17.15 1.16 4.71
C HIS A 73 16.01 1.95 5.39
N THR A 74 16.19 2.35 6.64
CA THR A 74 15.30 3.27 7.37
C THR A 74 16.11 4.37 8.03
N GLN A 75 15.48 5.54 8.23
CA GLN A 75 16.14 6.70 8.86
C GLN A 75 16.70 6.34 10.24
N THR A 76 15.97 5.54 11.03
CA THR A 76 16.43 5.12 12.36
C THR A 76 17.74 4.35 12.28
N PHE A 77 17.85 3.35 11.39
CA PHE A 77 19.10 2.59 11.28
C PHE A 77 20.25 3.41 10.69
N ASP A 78 19.97 4.25 9.69
CA ASP A 78 20.96 5.17 9.12
C ASP A 78 21.53 6.13 10.19
N GLU A 79 20.68 6.71 11.04
CA GLU A 79 21.12 7.57 12.14
C GLU A 79 21.91 6.83 13.22
N LEU A 80 21.48 5.62 13.59
CA LEU A 80 22.22 4.79 14.55
C LEU A 80 23.60 4.39 14.01
N HIS A 81 23.71 4.15 12.70
CA HIS A 81 24.98 3.85 12.06
C HIS A 81 25.91 5.06 12.05
N LYS A 82 25.38 6.25 11.71
CA LYS A 82 26.12 7.53 11.74
C LYS A 82 26.61 7.92 13.14
N GLN A 83 25.96 7.43 14.20
CA GLN A 83 26.36 7.65 15.59
C GLN A 83 27.31 6.56 16.12
N ASP A 84 27.80 5.66 15.27
CA ASP A 84 28.63 4.50 15.63
C ASP A 84 27.98 3.57 16.68
N ILE A 85 26.66 3.60 16.84
CA ILE A 85 25.91 2.72 17.74
C ILE A 85 25.74 1.32 17.13
N ILE A 86 25.67 1.26 15.80
CA ILE A 86 25.65 0.02 15.02
C ILE A 86 26.64 0.12 13.84
N HIS A 87 27.22 -1.00 13.46
CA HIS A 87 28.26 -1.09 12.44
C HIS A 87 27.72 -1.77 11.18
N LEU A 88 28.40 -1.56 10.05
CA LEU A 88 27.94 -2.02 8.73
C LEU A 88 27.86 -3.55 8.62
N ASP A 89 28.74 -4.27 9.32
CA ASP A 89 28.69 -5.73 9.45
C ASP A 89 27.42 -6.22 10.16
N HIS A 90 26.73 -5.36 10.91
CA HIS A 90 25.42 -5.69 11.48
C HIS A 90 24.24 -5.55 10.50
N GLU A 91 24.45 -5.00 9.30
CA GLU A 91 23.38 -4.71 8.34
C GLU A 91 22.60 -5.99 7.95
N VAL A 92 23.32 -7.10 7.78
CA VAL A 92 22.75 -8.41 7.42
C VAL A 92 21.88 -9.04 8.52
N PHE A 93 21.86 -8.45 9.72
CA PHE A 93 21.02 -8.88 10.83
C PHE A 93 19.80 -7.98 11.03
N ALA A 94 19.72 -6.85 10.32
CA ALA A 94 18.74 -5.81 10.55
C ALA A 94 17.56 -5.90 9.58
N PHE A 95 16.36 -5.68 10.10
CA PHE A 95 15.17 -5.47 9.28
C PHE A 95 14.17 -4.56 10.01
N SER A 96 13.33 -3.89 9.24
CA SER A 96 12.28 -2.99 9.73
C SER A 96 10.93 -3.42 9.20
N ILE A 97 9.93 -3.47 10.08
CA ILE A 97 8.53 -3.70 9.72
C ILE A 97 7.86 -2.34 9.65
N ILE A 98 7.36 -1.99 8.47
CA ILE A 98 6.60 -0.77 8.22
C ILE A 98 5.12 -1.14 8.23
N TYR A 99 4.32 -0.45 9.03
CA TYR A 99 2.91 -0.82 9.24
C TYR A 99 2.01 0.40 9.43
N ASN A 100 0.70 0.16 9.44
CA ASN A 100 -0.35 1.18 9.58
C ASN A 100 -0.35 2.25 8.48
N ASN A 101 -0.27 1.86 7.21
CA ASN A 101 -0.20 2.74 6.05
C ASN A 101 1.05 3.64 6.05
N TYR A 102 2.22 3.04 6.27
CA TYR A 102 3.52 3.72 6.29
C TYR A 102 3.63 4.82 7.37
N ARG A 103 2.88 4.69 8.46
CA ARG A 103 2.91 5.66 9.58
C ARG A 103 3.79 5.23 10.72
N ASP A 104 3.89 3.92 10.94
CA ASP A 104 4.63 3.36 12.07
C ASP A 104 5.73 2.41 11.61
N GLU A 105 6.81 2.35 12.40
CA GLU A 105 7.99 1.53 12.10
C GLU A 105 8.45 0.75 13.34
N LEU A 106 8.79 -0.53 13.14
CA LEU A 106 9.41 -1.40 14.12
C LEU A 106 10.77 -1.89 13.62
N HIS A 107 11.85 -1.43 14.24
CA HIS A 107 13.22 -1.79 13.88
C HIS A 107 13.76 -2.92 14.73
N LEU A 108 14.19 -4.01 14.08
CA LEU A 108 14.62 -5.24 14.73
C LEU A 108 15.99 -5.66 14.20
N MET A 109 16.80 -6.24 15.08
CA MET A 109 18.06 -6.90 14.72
C MET A 109 18.05 -8.33 15.27
N ALA A 110 18.28 -9.30 14.40
CA ALA A 110 18.51 -10.68 14.77
C ALA A 110 19.91 -10.87 15.39
N ASN A 111 20.15 -12.03 15.99
CA ASN A 111 21.48 -12.39 16.51
C ASN A 111 22.38 -12.98 15.42
N ASP A 112 21.81 -13.41 14.30
CA ASP A 112 22.49 -14.05 13.19
C ASP A 112 21.67 -13.89 11.89
N GLU A 113 22.33 -14.08 10.73
CA GLU A 113 21.75 -13.93 9.40
C GLU A 113 20.65 -14.96 9.13
N GLN A 114 20.75 -16.18 9.70
CA GLN A 114 19.73 -17.21 9.47
C GLN A 114 18.41 -16.83 10.16
N THR A 115 18.49 -16.30 11.37
CA THR A 115 17.34 -15.82 12.13
C THR A 115 16.70 -14.62 11.41
N GLU A 116 17.48 -13.62 10.98
CA GLU A 116 16.97 -12.49 10.18
C GLU A 116 16.20 -12.99 8.95
N ARG A 117 16.84 -13.86 8.18
CA ARG A 117 16.30 -14.36 6.91
C ARG A 117 15.02 -15.14 7.11
N LYS A 118 14.93 -15.96 8.17
CA LYS A 118 13.72 -16.71 8.51
C LYS A 118 12.55 -15.77 8.84
N TRP A 119 12.79 -14.75 9.65
CA TRP A 119 11.77 -13.76 10.00
C TRP A 119 11.29 -12.98 8.78
N VAL A 120 12.20 -12.50 7.94
CA VAL A 120 11.84 -11.76 6.72
C VAL A 120 11.07 -12.65 5.74
N LEU A 121 11.55 -13.87 5.46
CA LEU A 121 10.87 -14.79 4.55
C LEU A 121 9.50 -15.23 5.08
N GLY A 122 9.41 -15.57 6.37
CA GLY A 122 8.16 -16.01 6.99
C GLY A 122 7.10 -14.91 7.00
N LEU A 123 7.48 -13.68 7.36
CA LEU A 123 6.55 -12.56 7.34
C LEU A 123 6.16 -12.15 5.92
N GLN A 124 7.10 -12.12 4.97
CA GLN A 124 6.78 -11.84 3.57
C GLN A 124 5.79 -12.87 3.00
N TYR A 125 5.99 -14.15 3.32
CA TYR A 125 5.06 -15.21 2.93
C TYR A 125 3.65 -15.00 3.49
N LEU A 126 3.53 -14.64 4.77
CA LEU A 126 2.23 -14.37 5.39
C LEU A 126 1.55 -13.12 4.81
N ILE A 127 2.31 -12.07 4.50
CA ILE A 127 1.80 -10.87 3.81
C ILE A 127 1.27 -11.26 2.43
N ASP A 128 2.04 -12.02 1.64
CA ASP A 128 1.65 -12.46 0.30
C ASP A 128 0.38 -13.34 0.35
N LEU A 129 0.30 -14.27 1.32
CA LEU A 129 -0.90 -15.07 1.56
C LEU A 129 -2.11 -14.19 1.91
N TYR A 130 -1.93 -13.21 2.78
CA TYR A 130 -2.99 -12.29 3.17
C TYR A 130 -3.47 -11.45 1.98
N THR A 131 -2.55 -10.93 1.17
CA THR A 131 -2.86 -10.20 -0.06
C THR A 131 -3.62 -11.08 -1.06
N GLN A 132 -3.23 -12.35 -1.21
CA GLN A 132 -3.93 -13.30 -2.08
C GLN A 132 -5.34 -13.63 -1.56
N LYS A 133 -5.51 -13.87 -0.26
CA LYS A 133 -6.82 -14.11 0.36
C LYS A 133 -7.76 -12.91 0.19
N ARG A 134 -7.22 -11.69 0.39
CA ARG A 134 -7.95 -10.43 0.17
C ARG A 134 -8.35 -10.26 -1.30
N ALA A 135 -7.44 -10.55 -2.24
CA ALA A 135 -7.71 -10.48 -3.67
C ALA A 135 -8.78 -11.51 -4.14
N ARG A 136 -8.94 -12.62 -3.41
CA ARG A 136 -9.97 -13.63 -3.69
C ARG A 136 -11.28 -13.39 -2.95
N HIS A 137 -11.40 -12.31 -2.15
CA HIS A 137 -12.60 -12.01 -1.37
C HIS A 137 -13.11 -13.21 -0.54
N ILE A 138 -12.20 -14.06 -0.03
CA ILE A 138 -12.55 -15.11 0.94
C ILE A 138 -12.83 -14.40 2.27
N ILE A 139 -14.02 -13.81 2.39
CA ILE A 139 -14.35 -12.83 3.43
C ILE A 139 -14.62 -13.48 4.79
N TYR A 140 -14.65 -14.82 4.86
CA TYR A 140 -14.91 -15.56 6.10
C TYR A 140 -13.90 -16.68 6.32
N ASP A 141 -12.60 -16.36 6.27
CA ASP A 141 -11.61 -17.27 6.83
C ASP A 141 -12.01 -17.56 8.29
N THR A 142 -12.31 -18.82 8.60
CA THR A 142 -12.72 -19.26 9.94
C THR A 142 -11.74 -18.79 11.00
N ASN A 143 -10.43 -18.72 10.68
CA ASN A 143 -9.42 -18.21 11.60
C ASN A 143 -9.61 -16.73 11.95
N TRP A 144 -10.01 -15.91 10.97
CA TRP A 144 -10.32 -14.50 11.17
C TRP A 144 -11.59 -14.33 12.00
N ILE A 145 -12.63 -15.15 11.79
CA ILE A 145 -13.83 -15.11 12.65
C ILE A 145 -13.43 -15.46 14.09
N LEU A 146 -12.68 -16.55 14.27
CA LEU A 146 -12.20 -16.97 15.57
C LEU A 146 -11.25 -15.95 16.23
N SER A 147 -10.50 -15.15 15.45
CA SER A 147 -9.69 -14.07 16.01
C SER A 147 -10.55 -12.98 16.65
N HIS A 148 -11.74 -12.72 16.11
CA HIS A 148 -12.69 -11.76 16.70
C HIS A 148 -13.35 -12.33 17.94
N LEU A 149 -13.66 -13.63 17.98
CA LEU A 149 -14.07 -14.30 19.22
C LEU A 149 -13.01 -14.09 20.31
N ARG A 150 -11.75 -14.40 20.02
CA ARG A 150 -10.63 -14.22 20.97
C ARG A 150 -10.43 -12.77 21.41
N PHE A 151 -10.82 -11.81 20.57
CA PHE A 151 -10.75 -10.40 20.91
C PHE A 151 -11.90 -9.97 21.84
N GLY A 152 -13.11 -10.48 21.59
CA GLY A 152 -14.30 -10.21 22.39
C GLY A 152 -14.34 -10.97 23.72
N ASP A 153 -13.73 -12.15 23.78
CA ASP A 153 -13.57 -12.99 24.96
C ASP A 153 -12.61 -12.34 25.98
N LYS A 154 -13.17 -11.57 26.92
CA LYS A 154 -12.39 -10.78 27.88
C LYS A 154 -11.90 -11.63 29.04
N ASP A 155 -12.63 -12.68 29.40
CA ASP A 155 -12.32 -13.58 30.50
C ASP A 155 -11.44 -14.77 30.10
N LYS A 156 -11.19 -14.94 28.79
CA LYS A 156 -10.40 -16.03 28.19
C LYS A 156 -11.04 -17.40 28.40
N SER A 157 -12.37 -17.45 28.44
CA SER A 157 -13.15 -18.69 28.55
C SER A 157 -13.13 -19.53 27.27
N ASN A 158 -12.61 -19.00 26.16
CA ASN A 158 -12.72 -19.54 24.81
C ASN A 158 -14.17 -19.65 24.32
N THR A 159 -15.04 -18.82 24.90
CA THR A 159 -16.45 -18.64 24.54
C THR A 159 -16.77 -17.16 24.57
N ILE A 160 -17.92 -16.74 24.04
CA ILE A 160 -18.33 -15.34 24.10
C ILE A 160 -19.75 -15.23 24.65
N THR A 161 -19.93 -14.37 25.65
CA THR A 161 -21.25 -14.06 26.20
C THR A 161 -22.03 -13.14 25.26
N ASN A 162 -23.35 -13.04 25.45
CA ASN A 162 -24.20 -12.10 24.72
C ASN A 162 -23.66 -10.65 24.81
N LEU A 163 -23.35 -10.18 26.02
CA LEU A 163 -22.83 -8.83 26.25
C LEU A 163 -21.48 -8.58 25.56
N GLU A 164 -20.56 -9.54 25.63
CA GLU A 164 -19.27 -9.44 24.94
C GLU A 164 -19.43 -9.45 23.43
N CYS A 165 -20.37 -10.25 22.90
CA CYS A 165 -20.65 -10.30 21.48
C CYS A 165 -21.25 -8.98 20.98
N GLN A 166 -22.18 -8.36 21.71
CA GLN A 166 -22.71 -7.04 21.39
C GLN A 166 -21.60 -5.97 21.38
N GLN A 167 -20.74 -5.96 22.39
CA GLN A 167 -19.61 -5.04 22.48
C GLN A 167 -18.60 -5.26 21.35
N LEU A 168 -18.30 -6.51 21.00
CA LEU A 168 -17.43 -6.84 19.87
C LEU A 168 -17.99 -6.29 18.55
N LEU A 169 -19.29 -6.49 18.29
CA LEU A 169 -19.96 -6.00 17.10
C LEU A 169 -19.93 -4.47 17.01
N ALA A 170 -20.32 -3.78 18.08
CA ALA A 170 -20.38 -2.32 18.10
C ALA A 170 -18.99 -1.68 18.09
N ASP A 171 -18.12 -2.05 19.03
CA ASP A 171 -16.88 -1.32 19.30
C ASP A 171 -15.75 -1.70 18.33
N SER A 172 -15.76 -2.94 17.81
CA SER A 172 -14.62 -3.48 17.05
C SER A 172 -14.94 -3.73 15.59
N LEU A 173 -16.16 -4.19 15.29
CA LEU A 173 -16.59 -4.50 13.94
C LEU A 173 -17.44 -3.39 13.32
N ASN A 174 -17.85 -2.39 14.11
CA ASN A 174 -18.70 -1.28 13.69
C ASN A 174 -20.00 -1.78 13.03
N VAL A 175 -20.61 -2.80 13.64
CA VAL A 175 -21.88 -3.40 13.25
C VAL A 175 -22.93 -3.02 14.29
N GLU A 176 -23.90 -2.20 13.90
CA GLU A 176 -25.06 -1.86 14.72
C GLU A 176 -26.26 -2.70 14.29
N LEU A 177 -26.83 -3.44 15.25
CA LEU A 177 -28.04 -4.24 15.05
C LEU A 177 -29.12 -3.78 16.03
N PRO A 178 -30.40 -3.74 15.62
CA PRO A 178 -31.50 -3.63 16.56
C PRO A 178 -31.42 -4.75 17.61
N GLU A 179 -31.70 -4.42 18.87
CA GLU A 179 -31.54 -5.33 20.02
C GLU A 179 -32.35 -6.62 19.85
N ASP A 180 -33.58 -6.53 19.33
CA ASP A 180 -34.46 -7.66 19.04
C ASP A 180 -33.91 -8.59 17.96
N VAL A 181 -33.28 -8.03 16.92
CA VAL A 181 -32.66 -8.79 15.82
C VAL A 181 -31.42 -9.52 16.33
N PHE A 182 -30.59 -8.83 17.12
CA PHE A 182 -29.40 -9.44 17.73
C PHE A 182 -29.79 -10.59 18.66
N GLU A 183 -30.74 -10.37 19.58
CA GLU A 183 -31.16 -11.39 20.54
C GLU A 183 -31.70 -12.63 19.85
N LYS A 184 -32.53 -12.45 18.82
CA LYS A 184 -33.06 -13.55 18.03
C LYS A 184 -31.94 -14.34 17.36
N LEU A 185 -30.99 -13.67 16.71
CA LEU A 185 -29.87 -14.31 16.04
C LEU A 185 -28.96 -15.06 17.03
N PHE A 186 -28.67 -14.44 18.19
CA PHE A 186 -27.86 -15.06 19.22
C PHE A 186 -28.52 -16.34 19.73
N GLN A 187 -29.81 -16.29 20.05
CA GLN A 187 -30.58 -17.46 20.52
C GLN A 187 -30.68 -18.57 19.46
N GLU A 188 -30.83 -18.22 18.18
CA GLU A 188 -30.85 -19.20 17.09
C GLU A 188 -29.52 -19.95 16.92
N THR A 189 -28.41 -19.34 17.35
CA THR A 189 -27.06 -19.91 17.24
C THR A 189 -26.54 -20.54 18.52
N ASP A 190 -27.03 -20.13 19.70
CA ASP A 190 -26.80 -20.77 20.99
C ASP A 190 -27.61 -22.07 21.11
N LYS A 191 -27.14 -23.12 20.42
CA LYS A 191 -27.82 -24.41 20.35
C LYS A 191 -27.97 -25.09 21.72
N ASN A 192 -27.11 -24.71 22.66
CA ASN A 192 -27.05 -25.31 23.99
C ASN A 192 -27.80 -24.47 25.06
N GLY A 193 -28.27 -23.27 24.70
CA GLY A 193 -29.11 -22.39 25.51
C GLY A 193 -28.43 -21.88 26.78
N LYS A 194 -27.10 -21.78 26.80
CA LYS A 194 -26.33 -21.38 27.99
C LYS A 194 -26.11 -19.87 28.07
N GLY A 195 -26.56 -19.10 27.09
CA GLY A 195 -26.30 -17.66 26.99
C GLY A 195 -24.87 -17.33 26.56
N ILE A 196 -24.16 -18.30 25.99
CA ILE A 196 -22.78 -18.19 25.52
C ILE A 196 -22.63 -18.90 24.17
N LEU A 197 -21.78 -18.38 23.29
CA LEU A 197 -21.43 -19.05 22.04
C LEU A 197 -20.06 -19.71 22.15
N THR A 198 -20.01 -21.00 21.85
CA THR A 198 -18.76 -21.72 21.58
C THR A 198 -18.12 -21.26 20.27
N PRO A 199 -16.85 -21.60 19.99
CA PRO A 199 -16.21 -21.26 18.72
C PRO A 199 -17.03 -21.64 17.47
N ASP A 200 -17.61 -22.84 17.45
CA ASP A 200 -18.43 -23.31 16.33
C ASP A 200 -19.76 -22.54 16.22
N GLU A 201 -20.40 -22.24 17.36
CA GLU A 201 -21.64 -21.46 17.39
C GLU A 201 -21.41 -20.01 16.99
N PHE A 202 -20.27 -19.42 17.38
CA PHE A 202 -19.88 -18.07 16.96
C PHE A 202 -19.54 -17.99 15.48
N ILE A 203 -18.89 -19.01 14.92
CA ILE A 203 -18.69 -19.12 13.47
C ILE A 203 -20.05 -19.11 12.76
N ASN A 204 -21.00 -19.92 13.23
CA ASN A 204 -22.35 -19.97 12.66
C ASN A 204 -23.09 -18.63 12.82
N PHE A 205 -23.02 -18.00 13.99
CA PHE A 205 -23.58 -16.68 14.25
C PHE A 205 -23.05 -15.65 13.25
N PHE A 206 -21.73 -15.60 13.08
CA PHE A 206 -21.08 -14.66 12.16
C PHE A 206 -21.46 -14.95 10.70
N GLN A 207 -21.52 -16.22 10.32
CA GLN A 207 -21.93 -16.62 8.97
C GLN A 207 -23.37 -16.20 8.66
N ILE A 208 -24.30 -16.35 9.60
CA ILE A 208 -25.69 -15.90 9.44
C ILE A 208 -25.76 -14.37 9.40
N LEU A 209 -25.09 -13.70 10.33
CA LEU A 209 -25.02 -12.23 10.36
C LEU A 209 -24.51 -11.66 9.04
N ALA A 210 -23.52 -12.31 8.45
CA ALA A 210 -22.87 -11.84 7.26
C ALA A 210 -23.53 -12.34 5.95
N ARG A 211 -24.69 -13.01 6.05
CA ARG A 211 -25.50 -13.40 4.87
C ARG A 211 -25.92 -12.17 4.09
N ARG A 212 -25.69 -12.24 2.78
CA ARG A 212 -26.04 -11.17 1.84
C ARG A 212 -27.41 -11.45 1.22
N MET A 213 -28.48 -11.23 1.99
CA MET A 213 -29.87 -11.38 1.54
C MET A 213 -30.16 -10.52 0.31
N ASP A 214 -29.55 -9.35 0.21
CA ASP A 214 -29.60 -8.48 -0.96
C ASP A 214 -29.04 -9.16 -2.23
N LEU A 215 -27.91 -9.88 -2.12
CA LEU A 215 -27.36 -10.64 -3.24
C LEU A 215 -28.22 -11.85 -3.59
N TYR A 216 -28.80 -12.49 -2.58
CA TYR A 216 -29.76 -13.58 -2.78
C TYR A 216 -30.97 -13.12 -3.59
N GLU A 217 -31.61 -12.02 -3.18
CA GLU A 217 -32.75 -11.42 -3.89
C GLU A 217 -32.41 -10.99 -5.32
N ILE A 218 -31.17 -10.53 -5.57
CA ILE A 218 -30.70 -10.25 -6.93
C ILE A 218 -30.60 -11.55 -7.73
N MET A 219 -29.95 -12.58 -7.18
CA MET A 219 -29.72 -13.85 -7.84
C MET A 219 -31.02 -14.59 -8.18
N GLN A 220 -32.02 -14.54 -7.28
CA GLN A 220 -33.35 -15.12 -7.51
C GLN A 220 -34.04 -14.60 -8.78
N LYS A 221 -33.73 -13.37 -9.23
CA LYS A 221 -34.34 -12.80 -10.44
C LYS A 221 -33.84 -13.44 -11.74
N TYR A 222 -32.72 -14.15 -11.69
CA TYR A 222 -32.01 -14.65 -12.87
C TYR A 222 -31.83 -16.17 -12.87
N VAL A 223 -32.09 -16.83 -11.73
CA VAL A 223 -32.01 -18.29 -11.60
C VAL A 223 -33.37 -18.92 -11.89
N GLU A 224 -33.41 -19.94 -12.75
CA GLU A 224 -34.61 -20.74 -12.98
C GLU A 224 -34.98 -21.56 -11.73
N ASN A 225 -36.28 -21.63 -11.42
CA ASN A 225 -36.81 -22.31 -10.23
C ASN A 225 -36.19 -21.78 -8.91
N ALA A 226 -35.90 -20.48 -8.85
CA ALA A 226 -35.36 -19.83 -7.66
C ALA A 226 -36.27 -19.96 -6.42
N ASP A 227 -37.59 -20.11 -6.62
CA ASP A 227 -38.57 -20.29 -5.54
C ASP A 227 -38.40 -21.64 -4.80
N GLU A 228 -37.75 -22.63 -5.43
CA GLU A 228 -37.46 -23.94 -4.83
C GLU A 228 -36.09 -24.00 -4.14
N GLN A 229 -35.31 -22.92 -4.24
CA GLN A 229 -33.94 -22.85 -3.74
C GLN A 229 -33.87 -22.00 -2.46
N THR A 230 -32.91 -22.33 -1.59
CA THR A 230 -32.60 -21.58 -0.38
C THR A 230 -31.35 -20.73 -0.61
N ILE A 231 -31.06 -19.81 0.32
CA ILE A 231 -29.83 -19.01 0.26
C ILE A 231 -28.55 -19.88 0.22
N GLU A 232 -28.57 -21.05 0.86
CA GLU A 232 -27.44 -21.98 0.90
C GLU A 232 -27.31 -22.85 -0.37
N THR A 233 -28.39 -22.98 -1.14
CA THR A 233 -28.46 -23.90 -2.29
C THR A 233 -28.55 -23.20 -3.63
N ILE A 234 -28.89 -21.90 -3.64
CA ILE A 234 -29.09 -21.16 -4.87
C ILE A 234 -27.80 -21.14 -5.70
N CYS A 235 -27.93 -21.53 -6.97
CA CYS A 235 -26.82 -21.58 -7.91
C CYS A 235 -27.23 -21.00 -9.26
N MET A 236 -26.34 -20.24 -9.88
CA MET A 236 -26.50 -19.71 -11.23
C MET A 236 -25.69 -20.57 -12.19
N ASN A 237 -26.35 -21.07 -13.24
CA ASN A 237 -25.65 -21.79 -14.31
C ASN A 237 -25.02 -20.82 -15.33
N ILE A 238 -24.24 -21.36 -16.25
CA ILE A 238 -23.51 -20.56 -17.25
C ILE A 238 -24.43 -19.67 -18.09
N ASN A 239 -25.61 -20.17 -18.51
CA ASN A 239 -26.54 -19.39 -19.34
C ASN A 239 -27.15 -18.22 -18.55
N GLU A 240 -27.55 -18.48 -17.31
CA GLU A 240 -28.13 -17.47 -16.42
C GLU A 240 -27.10 -16.38 -16.09
N LEU A 241 -25.85 -16.79 -15.82
CA LEU A 241 -24.76 -15.85 -15.57
C LEU A 241 -24.40 -15.06 -16.81
N LEU A 242 -24.35 -15.71 -17.97
CA LEU A 242 -24.15 -15.04 -19.24
C LEU A 242 -25.21 -13.97 -19.48
N TYR A 243 -26.48 -14.31 -19.25
CA TYR A 243 -27.60 -13.38 -19.36
C TYR A 243 -27.46 -12.21 -18.39
N PHE A 244 -27.17 -12.48 -17.11
CA PHE A 244 -26.94 -11.43 -16.10
C PHE A 244 -25.82 -10.46 -16.52
N LEU A 245 -24.70 -10.98 -17.00
CA LEU A 245 -23.55 -10.17 -17.41
C LEU A 245 -23.87 -9.29 -18.62
N GLN A 246 -24.57 -9.83 -19.62
CA GLN A 246 -24.93 -9.10 -20.83
C GLN A 246 -26.02 -8.07 -20.58
N THR A 247 -27.06 -8.43 -19.83
CA THR A 247 -28.28 -7.60 -19.72
C THR A 247 -28.27 -6.63 -18.54
N VAL A 248 -27.70 -7.03 -17.40
CA VAL A 248 -27.75 -6.25 -16.16
C VAL A 248 -26.49 -5.43 -16.00
N GLN A 249 -25.33 -6.07 -16.16
CA GLN A 249 -24.06 -5.40 -15.99
C GLN A 249 -23.66 -4.58 -17.22
N ASN A 250 -24.40 -4.72 -18.33
CA ASN A 250 -24.03 -4.21 -19.67
C ASN A 250 -22.55 -4.52 -19.98
N GLN A 251 -22.07 -5.64 -19.43
CA GLN A 251 -20.71 -6.09 -19.57
C GLN A 251 -20.67 -6.99 -20.79
N ASN A 252 -20.48 -6.33 -21.91
CA ASN A 252 -19.72 -6.89 -23.01
C ASN A 252 -18.29 -7.13 -22.50
N ILE A 253 -18.01 -8.29 -21.91
CA ILE A 253 -16.76 -8.58 -21.23
C ILE A 253 -15.64 -8.67 -22.28
N LEU A 254 -14.85 -7.60 -22.40
CA LEU A 254 -13.49 -7.67 -22.92
C LEU A 254 -12.63 -8.40 -21.89
N THR A 255 -12.67 -9.74 -21.86
CA THR A 255 -11.55 -10.48 -21.27
C THR A 255 -10.47 -10.62 -22.33
N TYR A 256 -9.29 -10.15 -21.94
CA TYR A 256 -8.04 -10.39 -22.64
C TYR A 256 -7.86 -11.89 -22.91
N SER A 257 -7.95 -12.29 -24.18
CA SER A 257 -7.07 -13.35 -24.65
C SER A 257 -5.65 -12.78 -24.62
N SER A 258 -4.73 -13.50 -24.00
CA SER A 258 -3.30 -13.20 -23.93
C SER A 258 -2.60 -13.38 -25.30
N LYS A 259 -3.17 -12.85 -26.38
CA LYS A 259 -2.57 -12.82 -27.72
C LYS A 259 -2.85 -11.49 -28.41
N GLN A 260 -1.83 -10.63 -28.41
CA GLN A 260 -1.54 -9.57 -29.38
C GLN A 260 -2.75 -8.82 -29.97
N PHE A 261 -3.05 -7.63 -29.44
CA PHE A 261 -3.84 -6.64 -30.18
C PHE A 261 -2.95 -5.93 -31.21
N LYS A 262 -3.26 -6.15 -32.49
CA LYS A 262 -2.95 -5.23 -33.58
C LYS A 262 -4.17 -4.33 -33.80
N ASP A 263 -3.87 -3.09 -34.19
CA ASP A 263 -4.79 -2.02 -34.54
C ASP A 263 -5.97 -2.50 -35.40
N ASP A 264 -7.21 -2.41 -34.89
CA ASP A 264 -8.34 -1.83 -35.60
C ASP A 264 -9.54 -1.66 -34.64
N PHE A 265 -10.16 -0.49 -34.67
CA PHE A 265 -11.36 -0.18 -33.89
C PHE A 265 -12.59 -0.80 -34.58
N THR A 266 -12.97 -2.03 -34.22
CA THR A 266 -14.38 -2.53 -34.23
C THR A 266 -14.41 -3.97 -33.72
N VAL A 267 -14.56 -4.16 -32.40
CA VAL A 267 -15.00 -5.46 -31.85
C VAL A 267 -15.99 -5.17 -30.72
N GLU A 268 -17.27 -5.41 -30.96
CA GLU A 268 -18.24 -5.50 -29.87
C GLU A 268 -17.89 -6.75 -29.03
N PRO A 269 -17.59 -6.62 -27.73
CA PRO A 269 -17.16 -7.75 -26.93
C PRO A 269 -18.37 -8.59 -26.50
N ILE A 270 -18.73 -9.62 -27.26
CA ILE A 270 -19.76 -10.56 -26.81
C ILE A 270 -19.13 -11.43 -25.71
N THR A 271 -19.62 -11.33 -24.47
CA THR A 271 -19.31 -12.32 -23.42
C THR A 271 -19.70 -13.71 -23.95
N THR A 272 -18.76 -14.64 -24.01
CA THR A 272 -18.91 -15.99 -24.55
C THR A 272 -19.12 -17.02 -23.45
N TYR A 273 -19.61 -18.20 -23.83
CA TYR A 273 -19.82 -19.32 -22.89
C TYR A 273 -18.50 -19.75 -22.22
N GLU A 274 -17.41 -19.78 -22.99
CA GLU A 274 -16.08 -20.11 -22.49
C GLU A 274 -15.59 -19.10 -21.45
N GLN A 275 -15.79 -17.80 -21.68
CA GLN A 275 -15.41 -16.75 -20.74
C GLN A 275 -16.20 -16.85 -19.44
N VAL A 276 -17.50 -17.15 -19.50
CA VAL A 276 -18.32 -17.36 -18.30
C VAL A 276 -17.85 -18.58 -17.52
N GLN A 277 -17.50 -19.69 -18.20
CA GLN A 277 -16.92 -20.86 -17.56
C GLN A 277 -15.59 -20.54 -16.84
N GLU A 278 -14.74 -19.70 -17.42
CA GLU A 278 -13.51 -19.22 -16.77
C GLU A 278 -13.81 -18.39 -15.52
N LEU A 279 -14.82 -17.52 -15.56
CA LEU A 279 -15.26 -16.75 -14.39
C LEU A 279 -15.74 -17.68 -13.28
N ILE A 280 -16.57 -18.67 -13.59
CA ILE A 280 -17.05 -19.65 -12.60
C ILE A 280 -15.87 -20.41 -12.00
N THR A 281 -14.95 -20.91 -12.84
CA THR A 281 -13.75 -21.63 -12.39
C THR A 281 -12.88 -20.77 -11.46
N LYS A 282 -12.85 -19.46 -11.69
CA LYS A 282 -12.04 -18.51 -10.93
C LYS A 282 -12.68 -18.08 -9.60
N PHE A 283 -13.99 -17.88 -9.56
CA PHE A 283 -14.67 -17.21 -8.44
C PHE A 283 -15.51 -18.13 -7.57
N GLU A 284 -15.97 -19.27 -8.09
CA GLU A 284 -16.71 -20.25 -7.30
C GLU A 284 -15.77 -20.92 -6.29
N PRO A 285 -16.02 -20.85 -4.97
CA PRO A 285 -15.15 -21.50 -3.99
C PRO A 285 -15.29 -23.04 -3.97
N ASN A 286 -16.47 -23.58 -4.30
CA ASN A 286 -16.71 -25.02 -4.23
C ASN A 286 -16.27 -25.72 -5.52
N ILE A 287 -15.23 -26.56 -5.42
CA ILE A 287 -14.64 -27.31 -6.53
C ILE A 287 -15.66 -28.19 -7.26
N GLU A 288 -16.63 -28.77 -6.55
CA GLU A 288 -17.65 -29.61 -7.18
C GLU A 288 -18.69 -28.78 -7.95
N LEU A 289 -18.99 -27.55 -7.50
CA LEU A 289 -19.84 -26.61 -8.25
C LEU A 289 -19.08 -26.03 -9.46
N GLN A 290 -17.79 -25.72 -9.31
CA GLN A 290 -16.93 -25.32 -10.44
C GLN A 290 -16.98 -26.34 -11.58
N LYS A 291 -16.77 -27.63 -11.25
CA LYS A 291 -16.79 -28.72 -12.24
C LYS A 291 -18.15 -28.85 -12.95
N LYS A 292 -19.23 -28.47 -12.28
CA LYS A 292 -20.60 -28.48 -12.83
C LYS A 292 -20.96 -27.20 -13.59
N GLY A 293 -20.09 -26.18 -13.62
CA GLY A 293 -20.39 -24.89 -14.23
C GLY A 293 -21.49 -24.12 -13.47
N LEU A 294 -21.51 -24.26 -12.14
CA LEU A 294 -22.48 -23.60 -11.27
C LEU A 294 -21.76 -22.58 -10.38
N LEU A 295 -22.35 -21.38 -10.28
CA LEU A 295 -21.89 -20.31 -9.41
C LEU A 295 -22.85 -20.18 -8.22
N SER A 296 -22.36 -20.48 -7.03
CA SER A 296 -23.09 -20.29 -5.77
C SER A 296 -23.23 -18.80 -5.41
N LEU A 297 -24.02 -18.49 -4.39
CA LEU A 297 -24.12 -17.13 -3.86
C LEU A 297 -22.76 -16.56 -3.42
N ASP A 298 -21.90 -17.37 -2.82
CA ASP A 298 -20.53 -16.96 -2.46
C ASP A 298 -19.67 -16.70 -3.70
N GLY A 299 -19.78 -17.55 -4.71
CA GLY A 299 -19.14 -17.33 -6.00
C GLY A 299 -19.61 -16.04 -6.68
N PHE A 300 -20.92 -15.77 -6.64
CA PHE A 300 -21.52 -14.55 -7.18
C PHE A 300 -21.05 -13.30 -6.45
N ARG A 301 -20.97 -13.35 -5.11
CA ARG A 301 -20.39 -12.28 -4.32
C ARG A 301 -18.93 -12.03 -4.67
N ASN A 302 -18.11 -13.09 -4.77
CA ASN A 302 -16.70 -12.97 -5.13
C ASN A 302 -16.53 -12.35 -6.52
N LEU A 303 -17.38 -12.75 -7.47
CA LEU A 303 -17.44 -12.16 -8.81
C LEU A 303 -17.75 -10.66 -8.75
N LEU A 304 -18.78 -10.24 -8.01
CA LEU A 304 -19.17 -8.83 -7.93
C LEU A 304 -18.15 -7.95 -7.20
N LEU A 305 -17.35 -8.52 -6.30
CA LEU A 305 -16.28 -7.80 -5.60
C LEU A 305 -14.97 -7.77 -6.39
N PHE A 306 -14.86 -8.57 -7.45
CA PHE A 306 -13.68 -8.59 -8.30
C PHE A 306 -13.43 -7.22 -8.94
N GLU A 307 -12.15 -6.86 -9.12
CA GLU A 307 -11.72 -5.54 -9.65
C GLU A 307 -12.41 -5.18 -10.98
N ASP A 308 -12.63 -6.16 -11.86
CA ASP A 308 -13.30 -5.94 -13.15
C ASP A 308 -14.81 -5.66 -13.01
N PHE A 309 -15.41 -5.90 -11.85
CA PHE A 309 -16.79 -5.53 -11.52
C PHE A 309 -16.87 -4.23 -10.70
N SER A 310 -15.73 -3.60 -10.42
CA SER A 310 -15.71 -2.30 -9.75
C SER A 310 -16.48 -1.25 -10.55
N LEU A 311 -17.36 -0.51 -9.86
CA LEU A 311 -18.04 0.67 -10.41
C LEU A 311 -17.04 1.71 -10.98
N THR A 312 -15.84 1.75 -10.41
CA THR A 312 -14.76 2.65 -10.84
C THR A 312 -13.93 2.11 -11.99
N LYS A 313 -14.37 1.00 -12.63
CA LYS A 313 -13.75 0.26 -13.73
C LYS A 313 -12.68 1.09 -14.46
N PRO A 314 -11.39 0.80 -14.27
CA PRO A 314 -10.36 1.43 -15.03
C PRO A 314 -9.69 0.39 -15.90
N TRP A 315 -10.24 0.16 -17.10
CA TRP A 315 -9.42 -0.29 -18.22
C TRP A 315 -8.19 0.64 -18.46
N TYR A 316 -8.25 1.83 -17.84
CA TYR A 316 -7.24 2.87 -17.66
C TYR A 316 -6.17 2.66 -16.57
N SER A 317 -6.36 1.76 -15.58
CA SER A 317 -5.58 1.86 -14.32
C SER A 317 -4.19 1.30 -14.41
N ARG A 318 -3.95 0.34 -15.31
CA ARG A 318 -2.65 -0.32 -15.42
C ARG A 318 -1.75 0.35 -16.46
N ARG A 319 -2.33 1.09 -17.41
CA ARG A 319 -1.63 1.90 -18.39
C ARG A 319 -2.46 3.14 -18.73
N PRO A 320 -1.84 4.33 -18.84
CA PRO A 320 -2.56 5.51 -19.28
C PRO A 320 -3.15 5.25 -20.66
N TYR A 321 -4.44 5.54 -20.78
CA TYR A 321 -5.20 5.47 -22.03
C TYR A 321 -5.22 6.81 -22.77
N GLN A 322 -4.89 7.89 -22.05
CA GLN A 322 -4.74 9.20 -22.64
C GLN A 322 -3.58 9.15 -23.63
N ASP A 323 -3.68 9.94 -24.69
CA ASP A 323 -2.53 10.21 -25.54
C ASP A 323 -1.44 10.90 -24.70
N MET A 324 -0.33 10.21 -24.48
CA MET A 324 0.81 10.70 -23.68
C MET A 324 1.89 11.37 -24.54
N THR A 325 1.61 11.60 -25.83
CA THR A 325 2.54 12.22 -26.80
C THR A 325 2.27 13.71 -27.02
N ARG A 326 1.25 14.27 -26.38
CA ARG A 326 0.96 15.72 -26.41
C ARG A 326 1.93 16.50 -25.52
N PRO A 327 2.10 17.82 -25.71
CA PRO A 327 2.98 18.66 -24.89
C PRO A 327 2.66 18.62 -23.39
N LEU A 328 3.68 18.60 -22.52
CA LEU A 328 3.53 18.45 -21.07
C LEU A 328 2.56 19.45 -20.39
N ASN A 329 2.42 20.66 -20.91
CA ASN A 329 1.52 21.69 -20.38
C ASN A 329 0.03 21.43 -20.66
N GLU A 330 -0.32 20.36 -21.37
CA GLU A 330 -1.70 19.99 -21.67
C GLU A 330 -2.28 18.93 -20.70
N TYR A 331 -1.51 18.56 -19.68
CA TYR A 331 -1.90 17.56 -18.69
C TYR A 331 -2.10 18.19 -17.30
N TYR A 332 -3.08 17.69 -16.56
CA TYR A 332 -3.10 17.87 -15.11
C TYR A 332 -2.03 16.98 -14.47
N ILE A 333 -1.12 17.57 -13.72
CA ILE A 333 -0.02 16.87 -13.07
C ILE A 333 -0.28 16.83 -11.56
N ASN A 334 -0.33 15.62 -10.99
CA ASN A 334 -0.48 15.44 -9.54
C ASN A 334 0.74 16.03 -8.81
N ALA A 335 0.51 17.03 -7.95
CA ALA A 335 1.53 17.84 -7.32
C ALA A 335 1.33 17.90 -5.80
N SER A 336 2.43 17.89 -5.05
CA SER A 336 2.46 18.02 -3.60
C SER A 336 3.16 19.32 -3.24
N HIS A 337 2.51 20.11 -2.39
CA HIS A 337 3.04 21.35 -1.81
C HIS A 337 3.60 21.08 -0.41
N ASN A 338 4.74 21.68 -0.06
CA ASN A 338 5.48 21.45 1.19
C ASN A 338 5.59 19.98 1.57
N THR A 339 6.04 19.16 0.61
CA THR A 339 5.98 17.69 0.69
C THR A 339 6.63 17.12 1.95
N TYR A 340 7.59 17.82 2.55
CA TYR A 340 8.35 17.38 3.72
C TYR A 340 7.58 17.43 5.05
N LEU A 341 6.40 18.07 5.14
CA LEU A 341 5.65 18.25 6.39
C LEU A 341 4.66 17.10 6.68
N PHE A 342 4.76 16.49 7.87
CA PHE A 342 3.72 15.62 8.45
C PHE A 342 2.88 16.41 9.46
N GLY A 343 2.04 17.35 9.02
CA GLY A 343 1.14 18.06 9.93
C GLY A 343 0.82 19.50 9.53
N SER A 344 0.56 20.34 10.55
CA SER A 344 0.24 21.76 10.33
C SER A 344 1.43 22.52 9.76
N GLN A 345 1.16 23.56 8.96
CA GLN A 345 2.19 24.44 8.39
C GLN A 345 3.02 25.20 9.45
N LEU A 346 2.59 25.20 10.72
CA LEU A 346 3.21 25.98 11.80
C LEU A 346 3.93 25.12 12.84
N SER A 347 3.60 23.83 12.95
CA SER A 347 4.10 22.96 14.05
C SER A 347 4.26 21.48 13.70
N GLY A 348 4.17 21.09 12.43
CA GLY A 348 4.36 19.69 12.00
C GLY A 348 5.84 19.28 11.96
N ASP A 349 6.15 18.04 12.33
CA ASP A 349 7.48 17.46 12.13
C ASP A 349 7.77 17.28 10.64
N SER A 350 9.01 17.58 10.20
CA SER A 350 9.46 17.20 8.87
C SER A 350 9.96 15.77 8.85
N ASN A 351 9.47 14.98 7.90
CA ASN A 351 9.92 13.61 7.69
C ASN A 351 10.23 13.40 6.21
N PRO A 352 11.50 13.11 5.85
CA PRO A 352 11.88 12.76 4.48
C PRO A 352 11.06 11.62 3.85
N GLU A 353 10.48 10.72 4.65
CA GLU A 353 9.62 9.64 4.15
C GLU A 353 8.31 10.16 3.52
N ALA A 354 7.92 11.40 3.81
CA ALA A 354 6.78 12.04 3.17
C ALA A 354 6.92 12.11 1.64
N TYR A 355 8.15 12.34 1.15
CA TYR A 355 8.45 12.30 -0.28
C TYR A 355 8.21 10.91 -0.89
N ASN A 356 8.67 9.85 -0.22
CA ASN A 356 8.43 8.48 -0.66
C ASN A 356 6.94 8.17 -0.70
N ARG A 357 6.19 8.58 0.33
CA ARG A 357 4.74 8.38 0.41
C ARG A 357 4.00 9.02 -0.75
N VAL A 358 4.27 10.29 -1.08
CA VAL A 358 3.58 10.97 -2.19
C VAL A 358 4.02 10.42 -3.56
N LEU A 359 5.30 10.07 -3.73
CA LEU A 359 5.78 9.46 -4.98
C LEU A 359 5.13 8.09 -5.22
N ARG A 360 4.98 7.29 -4.16
CA ARG A 360 4.30 5.98 -4.19
C ARG A 360 2.80 6.10 -4.45
N SER A 361 2.16 7.21 -4.07
CA SER A 361 0.76 7.50 -4.43
C SER A 361 0.58 8.07 -5.85
N GLY A 362 1.66 8.19 -6.63
CA GLY A 362 1.62 8.65 -8.01
C GLY A 362 1.83 10.16 -8.19
N CYS A 363 2.15 10.91 -7.14
CA CYS A 363 2.52 12.34 -7.25
C CYS A 363 3.74 12.50 -8.16
N ARG A 364 3.72 13.48 -9.07
CA ARG A 364 4.76 13.75 -10.07
C ARG A 364 5.47 15.09 -9.87
N VAL A 365 4.99 15.95 -8.96
CA VAL A 365 5.70 17.18 -8.55
C VAL A 365 5.87 17.19 -7.04
N VAL A 366 7.11 17.30 -6.58
CA VAL A 366 7.43 17.41 -5.14
C VAL A 366 8.22 18.68 -4.88
N GLU A 367 7.96 19.30 -3.74
CA GLU A 367 8.52 20.59 -3.36
C GLU A 367 9.63 20.46 -2.31
N MET A 368 10.69 21.24 -2.47
CA MET A 368 11.89 21.24 -1.62
C MET A 368 12.35 22.67 -1.35
N ASP A 369 12.14 23.13 -0.13
CA ASP A 369 12.52 24.47 0.32
C ASP A 369 13.95 24.43 0.84
N CYS A 370 14.89 24.81 -0.03
CA CYS A 370 16.31 24.65 0.21
C CYS A 370 16.90 25.90 0.84
N TYR A 371 17.62 25.73 1.96
CA TYR A 371 18.35 26.77 2.67
C TYR A 371 19.82 26.38 2.84
N ASP A 372 20.66 27.38 3.10
CA ASP A 372 22.05 27.12 3.48
C ASP A 372 22.09 26.33 4.79
N GLY A 373 22.80 25.21 4.80
CA GLY A 373 23.12 24.47 6.02
C GLY A 373 24.57 24.67 6.45
N ASP A 374 24.90 24.13 7.62
CA ASP A 374 26.25 24.15 8.16
C ASP A 374 27.22 23.32 7.28
N ASP A 375 28.52 23.62 7.39
CA ASP A 375 29.60 22.95 6.65
C ASP A 375 29.44 22.94 5.11
N GLY A 376 28.67 23.91 4.59
CA GLY A 376 28.43 24.05 3.16
C GLY A 376 27.44 23.02 2.57
N GLN A 377 26.72 22.29 3.43
CA GLN A 377 25.76 21.27 3.01
C GLN A 377 24.33 21.85 2.97
N PRO A 378 23.64 21.86 1.81
CA PRO A 378 22.30 22.40 1.71
C PRO A 378 21.28 21.55 2.49
N ILE A 379 20.33 22.23 3.13
CA ILE A 379 19.27 21.64 3.94
C ILE A 379 17.90 21.96 3.36
N VAL A 380 16.92 21.10 3.64
CA VAL A 380 15.50 21.34 3.39
C VAL A 380 14.80 21.55 4.72
N THR A 381 14.11 22.68 4.86
CA THR A 381 13.33 23.05 6.05
C THR A 381 12.28 24.10 5.71
N HIS A 382 11.28 24.31 6.58
CA HIS A 382 10.37 25.45 6.45
C HIS A 382 10.96 26.67 7.17
N GLY A 383 11.27 27.73 6.43
CA GLY A 383 11.78 28.98 7.00
C GLY A 383 10.93 29.49 8.18
N PHE A 384 11.60 30.01 9.21
CA PHE A 384 10.97 30.62 10.40
C PHE A 384 10.09 29.70 11.27
N THR A 385 10.35 28.38 11.29
CA THR A 385 9.61 27.40 12.12
C THR A 385 10.53 26.50 12.95
N PHE A 386 9.97 25.72 13.90
CA PHE A 386 10.71 24.78 14.78
C PHE A 386 11.01 23.42 14.13
N VAL A 387 10.93 23.33 12.80
CA VAL A 387 11.07 22.09 12.04
C VAL A 387 12.55 21.68 11.95
N LYS A 388 12.87 20.41 12.24
CA LYS A 388 14.26 19.90 12.18
C LYS A 388 14.73 19.79 10.73
N PRO A 389 15.79 20.52 10.32
CA PRO A 389 16.26 20.46 8.94
C PRO A 389 16.72 19.08 8.53
N CYS A 390 16.53 18.74 7.25
CA CYS A 390 17.01 17.50 6.65
C CYS A 390 18.04 17.82 5.55
N LEU A 391 19.14 17.07 5.49
CA LEU A 391 20.13 17.25 4.42
C LEU A 391 19.49 16.98 3.04
N PHE A 392 19.69 17.91 2.11
CA PHE A 392 19.19 17.79 0.74
C PHE A 392 19.70 16.50 0.07
N GLU A 393 20.99 16.19 0.24
CA GLU A 393 21.58 14.95 -0.29
C GLU A 393 20.85 13.69 0.20
N SER A 394 20.57 13.61 1.49
CA SER A 394 19.88 12.47 2.10
C SER A 394 18.48 12.29 1.51
N ILE A 395 17.74 13.38 1.27
CA ILE A 395 16.42 13.34 0.64
C ILE A 395 16.53 12.79 -0.79
N ILE A 396 17.45 13.31 -1.61
CA ILE A 396 17.61 12.86 -3.00
C ILE A 396 17.98 11.36 -3.06
N ARG A 397 18.85 10.88 -2.16
CA ARG A 397 19.18 9.45 -2.04
C ARG A 397 17.96 8.60 -1.66
N LEU A 398 17.19 9.08 -0.68
CA LEU A 398 16.01 8.39 -0.16
C LEU A 398 14.92 8.23 -1.23
N ILE A 399 14.68 9.26 -2.06
CA ILE A 399 13.57 9.24 -3.02
C ILE A 399 13.93 8.53 -4.33
N LYS A 400 15.22 8.46 -4.69
CA LYS A 400 15.68 7.89 -5.97
C LYS A 400 15.07 6.52 -6.30
N PRO A 401 14.99 5.56 -5.35
CA PRO A 401 14.38 4.25 -5.62
C PRO A 401 12.87 4.30 -5.88
N ASN A 402 12.18 5.37 -5.45
CA ASN A 402 10.72 5.49 -5.52
C ASN A 402 10.23 6.42 -6.66
N LEU A 403 11.12 7.21 -7.29
CA LEU A 403 10.78 8.19 -8.34
C LEU A 403 9.82 7.64 -9.41
N PHE A 404 10.05 6.40 -9.86
CA PHE A 404 9.29 5.79 -10.97
C PHE A 404 8.57 4.48 -10.60
N LYS A 405 8.42 4.16 -9.30
CA LYS A 405 7.76 2.91 -8.87
C LYS A 405 6.27 2.91 -9.20
N ALA A 406 5.57 4.01 -8.92
CA ALA A 406 4.14 4.13 -9.15
C ALA A 406 3.79 4.51 -10.60
N SER A 407 4.70 5.19 -11.31
CA SER A 407 4.47 5.69 -12.66
C SER A 407 5.80 5.89 -13.41
N PRO A 408 5.90 5.51 -14.69
CA PRO A 408 7.13 5.71 -15.49
C PRO A 408 7.30 7.15 -15.98
N TYR A 409 6.28 8.00 -15.86
CA TYR A 409 6.26 9.38 -16.35
C TYR A 409 7.13 10.32 -15.51
N PRO A 410 7.56 11.46 -16.07
CA PRO A 410 8.54 12.33 -15.43
C PRO A 410 8.17 12.78 -14.02
N VAL A 411 9.20 13.01 -13.20
CA VAL A 411 9.08 13.66 -11.89
C VAL A 411 9.69 15.06 -11.97
N ILE A 412 9.01 16.06 -11.41
CA ILE A 412 9.49 17.44 -11.31
C ILE A 412 9.85 17.71 -9.85
N LEU A 413 11.11 18.07 -9.61
CA LEU A 413 11.56 18.62 -8.33
C LEU A 413 11.38 20.15 -8.38
N SER A 414 10.44 20.67 -7.61
CA SER A 414 10.22 22.10 -7.44
C SER A 414 11.12 22.58 -6.30
N ILE A 415 12.21 23.25 -6.63
CA ILE A 415 13.21 23.75 -5.68
C ILE A 415 12.95 25.23 -5.42
N GLU A 416 12.43 25.53 -4.24
CA GLU A 416 12.40 26.90 -3.71
C GLU A 416 13.76 27.19 -3.08
N ASN A 417 14.56 28.01 -3.75
CA ASN A 417 16.00 28.12 -3.48
C ASN A 417 16.31 29.39 -2.69
N HIS A 418 16.72 29.23 -1.44
CA HIS A 418 17.18 30.29 -0.53
C HIS A 418 18.68 30.20 -0.23
N CYS A 419 19.41 29.33 -0.94
CA CYS A 419 20.82 29.09 -0.69
C CYS A 419 21.73 30.16 -1.33
N THR A 420 22.89 30.40 -0.73
CA THR A 420 24.01 31.13 -1.35
C THR A 420 24.49 30.46 -2.63
N SER A 421 25.10 31.23 -3.55
CA SER A 421 25.66 30.71 -4.81
C SER A 421 26.58 29.49 -4.62
N THR A 422 27.34 29.46 -3.52
CA THR A 422 28.19 28.31 -3.18
C THR A 422 27.37 27.04 -2.92
N GLN A 423 26.33 27.11 -2.08
CA GLN A 423 25.50 25.93 -1.81
C GLN A 423 24.52 25.63 -2.95
N GLN A 424 24.17 26.59 -3.80
CA GLN A 424 23.46 26.30 -5.05
C GLN A 424 24.28 25.42 -5.99
N LYS A 425 25.59 25.68 -6.11
CA LYS A 425 26.52 24.80 -6.84
C LYS A 425 26.57 23.41 -6.23
N GLU A 426 26.48 23.33 -4.90
CA GLU A 426 26.44 22.05 -4.19
C GLU A 426 25.13 21.29 -4.45
N ILE A 427 23.97 21.94 -4.45
CA ILE A 427 22.68 21.35 -4.87
C ILE A 427 22.80 20.75 -6.28
N ALA A 428 23.36 21.51 -7.23
CA ALA A 428 23.55 21.04 -8.61
C ALA A 428 24.51 19.84 -8.67
N ARG A 429 25.60 19.86 -7.89
CA ARG A 429 26.56 18.75 -7.77
C ARG A 429 25.87 17.48 -7.24
N ILE A 430 25.11 17.60 -6.16
CA ILE A 430 24.36 16.51 -5.53
C ILE A 430 23.36 15.89 -6.51
N LEU A 431 22.54 16.72 -7.19
CA LEU A 431 21.57 16.26 -8.17
C LEU A 431 22.24 15.50 -9.32
N LYS A 432 23.30 16.05 -9.91
CA LYS A 432 24.07 15.39 -10.98
C LYS A 432 24.68 14.07 -10.51
N GLN A 433 25.29 14.04 -9.32
CA GLN A 433 25.95 12.86 -8.78
C GLN A 433 24.96 11.73 -8.49
N ILE A 434 23.82 12.03 -7.85
CA ILE A 434 22.89 10.99 -7.39
C ILE A 434 21.94 10.57 -8.50
N LEU A 435 21.36 11.51 -9.25
CA LEU A 435 20.35 11.20 -10.26
C LEU A 435 20.98 10.75 -11.58
N GLY A 436 22.20 11.21 -11.91
CA GLY A 436 22.91 10.83 -13.12
C GLY A 436 22.03 10.98 -14.37
N ASP A 437 21.92 9.92 -15.16
CA ASP A 437 21.16 9.89 -16.41
C ASP A 437 19.64 10.09 -16.24
N LEU A 438 19.12 10.00 -15.01
CA LEU A 438 17.72 10.32 -14.74
C LEU A 438 17.46 11.83 -14.84
N LEU A 439 18.45 12.66 -14.55
CA LEU A 439 18.33 14.12 -14.58
C LEU A 439 18.41 14.64 -16.01
N ILE A 440 17.49 15.53 -16.40
CA ILE A 440 17.61 16.25 -17.67
C ILE A 440 18.55 17.45 -17.49
N THR A 441 19.68 17.41 -18.18
CA THR A 441 20.71 18.45 -18.11
C THR A 441 20.97 19.18 -19.42
N VAL A 442 20.29 18.82 -20.51
CA VAL A 442 20.41 19.45 -21.82
C VAL A 442 19.02 19.45 -22.47
N PRO A 443 18.62 20.53 -23.18
CA PRO A 443 17.32 20.52 -23.83
C PRO A 443 17.26 19.36 -24.81
N THR A 444 16.23 18.51 -24.71
CA THR A 444 16.05 17.40 -25.65
C THR A 444 16.05 17.98 -27.07
N THR A 445 16.81 17.36 -27.97
CA THR A 445 17.14 17.80 -29.34
C THR A 445 15.95 18.10 -30.27
N ALA A 446 14.70 18.04 -29.78
CA ALA A 446 13.47 18.44 -30.46
C ALA A 446 13.22 19.97 -30.47
N GLN A 447 14.25 20.80 -30.22
CA GLN A 447 14.17 22.27 -30.19
C GLN A 447 14.05 22.95 -31.57
N THR A 448 13.47 22.30 -32.57
CA THR A 448 12.93 23.00 -33.76
C THR A 448 11.46 23.36 -33.60
N SER A 449 10.80 22.88 -32.54
CA SER A 449 9.39 23.13 -32.23
C SER A 449 9.25 23.99 -30.97
N SER A 450 8.34 24.96 -30.98
CA SER A 450 8.00 25.82 -29.84
C SER A 450 7.22 25.10 -28.72
N ALA A 451 6.94 23.80 -28.88
CA ALA A 451 6.17 23.00 -27.93
C ALA A 451 7.07 22.28 -26.90
N LEU A 452 6.56 22.11 -25.68
CA LEU A 452 7.23 21.33 -24.64
C LEU A 452 7.28 19.84 -25.01
N PRO A 453 8.32 19.08 -24.58
CA PRO A 453 8.36 17.62 -24.75
C PRO A 453 7.13 16.96 -24.12
N SER A 454 6.76 15.80 -24.65
CA SER A 454 5.63 15.04 -24.11
C SER A 454 6.01 14.24 -22.86
N PRO A 455 5.04 13.82 -22.02
CA PRO A 455 5.31 12.85 -20.96
C PRO A 455 5.99 11.57 -21.47
N GLU A 456 5.66 11.12 -22.69
CA GLU A 456 6.28 9.95 -23.34
C GLU A 456 7.79 10.17 -23.58
N ASP A 457 8.17 11.32 -24.13
CA ASP A 457 9.58 11.69 -24.39
C ASP A 457 10.40 11.78 -23.09
N LEU A 458 9.73 12.10 -21.98
CA LEU A 458 10.32 12.35 -20.67
C LEU A 458 10.20 11.15 -19.71
N LYS A 459 9.88 9.96 -20.22
CA LYS A 459 9.79 8.75 -19.38
C LYS A 459 11.09 8.50 -18.62
N ARG A 460 10.93 8.21 -17.32
CA ARG A 460 12.01 7.96 -16.36
C ARG A 460 13.02 9.11 -16.26
N LYS A 461 12.55 10.34 -16.47
CA LYS A 461 13.35 11.55 -16.31
C LYS A 461 12.90 12.41 -15.13
N VAL A 462 13.86 13.12 -14.56
CA VAL A 462 13.68 14.10 -13.50
C VAL A 462 13.95 15.49 -14.07
N LEU A 463 12.98 16.40 -13.90
CA LEU A 463 13.09 17.80 -14.27
C LEU A 463 13.27 18.65 -13.01
N ILE A 464 13.97 19.77 -13.14
CA ILE A 464 14.12 20.75 -12.07
C ILE A 464 13.31 22.00 -12.43
N ARG A 465 12.42 22.39 -11.53
CA ARG A 465 11.78 23.71 -11.54
C ARG A 465 12.42 24.54 -10.43
N SER A 466 13.08 25.63 -10.78
CA SER A 466 13.59 26.61 -9.82
C SER A 466 13.45 28.01 -10.39
N ILE A 467 13.48 29.04 -9.55
CA ILE A 467 13.43 30.44 -10.00
C ILE A 467 14.86 30.87 -10.34
N LYS A 468 15.07 31.39 -11.55
CA LYS A 468 16.35 32.00 -11.92
C LYS A 468 16.45 33.35 -11.19
N THR A 469 17.35 33.47 -10.22
CA THR A 469 17.72 34.77 -9.67
C THR A 469 18.44 35.56 -10.76
N SER A 470 17.73 36.50 -11.39
CA SER A 470 18.39 37.49 -12.25
C SER A 470 19.42 38.24 -11.40
N SER A 471 20.68 38.14 -11.79
CA SER A 471 21.80 38.89 -11.21
C SER A 471 21.38 40.34 -10.95
N SER A 472 21.50 40.76 -9.69
CA SER A 472 21.12 42.07 -9.19
C SER A 472 21.80 43.20 -9.98
N THR A 473 21.03 43.87 -10.85
CA THR A 473 21.32 45.25 -11.19
C THR A 473 20.45 46.13 -10.30
N THR A 474 21.11 46.83 -9.40
CA THR A 474 20.58 47.80 -8.46
C THR A 474 19.59 48.76 -9.12
N THR A 475 18.31 48.73 -8.74
CA THR A 475 17.50 49.92 -8.42
C THR A 475 16.11 49.54 -7.92
N SER A 476 15.70 50.25 -6.87
CA SER A 476 14.46 50.15 -6.11
C SER A 476 13.18 50.36 -6.92
N LYS A 477 12.24 49.41 -6.85
CA LYS A 477 10.78 49.57 -6.53
C LYS A 477 10.02 48.23 -6.64
N PRO A 478 8.90 48.05 -5.91
CA PRO A 478 8.18 46.78 -5.86
C PRO A 478 7.32 46.60 -7.12
N LEU A 479 7.38 45.43 -7.75
CA LEU A 479 6.54 45.07 -8.90
C LEU A 479 5.41 44.15 -8.45
N GLN A 480 4.18 44.56 -8.79
CA GLN A 480 2.92 43.85 -8.61
C GLN A 480 2.84 42.61 -9.49
N ASP A 481 2.06 41.64 -9.00
CA ASP A 481 1.54 40.47 -9.72
C ASP A 481 1.05 40.81 -11.13
N LYS A 482 1.79 40.31 -12.13
CA LYS A 482 1.32 39.86 -13.46
C LYS A 482 2.53 39.54 -14.32
N ASP A 483 2.89 38.27 -14.39
CA ASP A 483 3.38 37.58 -15.60
C ASP A 483 3.77 36.14 -15.25
N ILE A 484 2.76 35.29 -15.10
CA ILE A 484 2.94 33.85 -15.05
C ILE A 484 3.00 33.37 -16.50
N ASN A 485 4.19 33.30 -17.10
CA ASN A 485 4.41 32.45 -18.26
C ASN A 485 5.88 32.06 -18.48
N LYS A 486 6.06 30.74 -18.64
CA LYS A 486 7.23 30.00 -19.15
C LYS A 486 8.48 30.02 -18.26
N ASN A 487 8.68 28.95 -17.49
CA ASN A 487 10.03 28.49 -17.08
C ASN A 487 9.99 26.98 -16.78
N ILE A 488 10.40 26.17 -17.76
CA ILE A 488 10.97 24.84 -17.52
C ILE A 488 12.46 25.01 -17.73
N ILE A 489 13.24 24.82 -16.66
CA ILE A 489 14.69 24.91 -16.72
C ILE A 489 15.20 23.62 -17.32
N VAL A 490 16.00 23.77 -18.38
CA VAL A 490 16.97 22.78 -18.75
C VAL A 490 18.35 23.41 -18.56
N PHE A 491 19.24 22.71 -17.85
CA PHE A 491 20.60 23.21 -17.61
C PHE A 491 21.28 23.48 -18.97
N ASP A 492 21.90 24.66 -19.09
CA ASP A 492 22.72 25.02 -20.24
C ASP A 492 24.12 24.39 -20.08
N GLN A 493 24.80 24.13 -21.20
CA GLN A 493 26.04 23.37 -21.34
C GLN A 493 27.29 24.04 -20.75
N THR A 494 27.17 25.17 -20.06
CA THR A 494 28.29 25.85 -19.41
C THR A 494 28.17 25.69 -17.90
N ASN A 495 29.19 25.09 -17.27
CA ASN A 495 29.32 24.83 -15.82
C ASN A 495 29.39 26.11 -14.94
N GLU A 496 28.69 27.19 -15.30
CA GLU A 496 28.62 28.43 -14.54
C GLU A 496 27.16 28.86 -14.39
N VAL A 497 26.68 28.87 -13.14
CA VAL A 497 25.37 29.41 -12.75
C VAL A 497 25.58 30.86 -12.35
N CYS A 498 24.86 31.77 -13.02
CA CYS A 498 24.53 33.10 -12.46
C CYS A 498 23.29 32.99 -11.57
#